data_AF-A0A542LX05-F1
#
_entry.id   AF-A0A542LX05-F1
#
_cell.length_a   1.000
_cell.length_b   1.000
_cell.length_c   1.000
_cell.angle_alpha   90.00
_cell.angle_beta   90.00
_cell.angle_gamma   90.00
#
_symmetry.space_group_name_H-M   'P 1'
#
loop_
_entity.id
_entity.type
_entity.pdbx_description
1 polymer ?
#
loop_
_entity_poly.entity_id
_entity_poly.type
_entity_poly.pdbx_seq_one_letter_code
_entity_poly.pdbx_strand_id
1 'polypeptide(L)'
;MTYCVGMRLEAGLVFLADSRTNAGIDQVSTARKLSVFENPGERMMVLMTAGNLSISQAVRQTISSYVTQDGTTIWTAPTMYEAARIVGEAVRSVHKEDAAKLTEFGVDFNISLIFGGQIGTERCRLFYIYSAGNFIESHDENPYFQIGEAKYGKPILDRVITPQTSLDDAAKCALVSMDSTLRSNVAVGLPLDLLVYENGSLALTRFVTIDEQNQYFQRLRIAWGQQLKAVFEGIDAPVWDAAPAITDKVPSSANLHSRPVRVPLPAGLAPLQASKPLQSLAEQPALETQH
;
A
#
# COMPACT_ATOMS: atom_id res chain seq x y z
N MET A 1 11.17 -1.92 -6.43
CA MET A 1 10.41 -1.81 -7.69
C MET A 1 9.22 -2.77 -7.67
N THR A 2 8.23 -2.50 -6.83
CA THR A 2 7.01 -3.32 -6.72
C THR A 2 5.99 -2.57 -5.88
N TYR A 3 4.71 -2.64 -6.23
CA TYR A 3 3.61 -2.37 -5.31
C TYR A 3 2.50 -3.40 -5.51
N CYS A 4 2.15 -4.09 -4.44
CA CYS A 4 1.06 -5.05 -4.39
C CYS A 4 0.18 -4.74 -3.17
N VAL A 5 -1.14 -4.90 -3.32
CA VAL A 5 -2.11 -4.79 -2.24
C VAL A 5 -3.09 -5.97 -2.29
N GLY A 6 -3.35 -6.56 -1.12
CA GLY A 6 -4.38 -7.57 -0.91
C GLY A 6 -5.34 -7.09 0.18
N MET A 7 -6.64 -7.26 -0.04
CA MET A 7 -7.70 -6.83 0.88
C MET A 7 -8.61 -8.02 1.20
N ARG A 8 -8.98 -8.15 2.47
CA ARG A 8 -9.94 -9.12 2.98
C ARG A 8 -11.16 -8.38 3.51
N LEU A 9 -12.30 -8.67 2.91
CA LEU A 9 -13.60 -8.09 3.20
C LEU A 9 -14.57 -9.23 3.57
N GLU A 10 -15.71 -8.89 4.15
CA GLU A 10 -16.78 -9.87 4.39
C GLU A 10 -17.28 -10.51 3.07
N ALA A 11 -17.35 -9.70 2.02
CA ALA A 11 -17.78 -10.12 0.68
C ALA A 11 -16.75 -10.98 -0.08
N GLY A 12 -15.48 -10.99 0.34
CA GLY A 12 -14.43 -11.75 -0.33
C GLY A 12 -13.04 -11.10 -0.30
N LEU A 13 -12.29 -11.22 -1.38
CA LEU A 13 -10.89 -10.77 -1.47
C LEU A 13 -10.67 -9.90 -2.73
N VAL A 14 -9.79 -8.91 -2.61
CA VAL A 14 -9.33 -8.09 -3.75
C VAL A 14 -7.82 -8.05 -3.76
N PHE A 15 -7.20 -8.32 -4.90
CA PHE A 15 -5.75 -8.27 -5.09
C PHE A 15 -5.40 -7.41 -6.28
N LEU A 16 -4.42 -6.52 -6.13
CA LEU A 16 -3.90 -5.69 -7.22
C LEU A 16 -2.37 -5.65 -7.16
N ALA A 17 -1.73 -6.10 -8.23
CA ALA A 17 -0.27 -6.11 -8.36
C ALA A 17 0.19 -5.29 -9.56
N ASP A 18 1.26 -4.50 -9.41
CA ASP A 18 1.99 -3.96 -10.55
C ASP A 18 2.94 -5.00 -11.16
N SER A 19 3.49 -4.75 -12.34
CA SER A 19 4.39 -5.70 -13.02
C SER A 19 5.81 -5.20 -13.26
N ARG A 20 6.08 -3.90 -13.07
CA ARG A 20 7.44 -3.35 -13.25
C ARG A 20 8.41 -3.96 -12.24
N THR A 21 9.52 -4.50 -12.72
CA THR A 21 10.48 -5.21 -11.88
C THR A 21 11.91 -4.81 -12.23
N ASN A 22 12.78 -4.85 -11.22
CA ASN A 22 14.22 -4.74 -11.43
C ASN A 22 14.83 -6.13 -11.63
N ALA A 23 15.41 -6.39 -12.81
CA ALA A 23 16.14 -7.63 -13.09
C ALA A 23 17.68 -7.45 -13.02
N GLY A 24 18.17 -6.23 -12.75
CA GLY A 24 19.60 -5.91 -12.70
C GLY A 24 19.88 -4.44 -12.98
N ILE A 25 21.15 -4.03 -12.95
CA ILE A 25 21.56 -2.67 -13.31
C ILE A 25 21.04 -2.37 -14.74
N ASP A 26 20.24 -1.30 -14.86
CA ASP A 26 19.59 -0.85 -16.09
C ASP A 26 18.64 -1.85 -16.77
N GLN A 27 18.24 -2.92 -16.08
CA GLN A 27 17.28 -3.91 -16.60
C GLN A 27 15.93 -3.78 -15.90
N VAL A 28 15.15 -2.79 -16.36
CA VAL A 28 13.72 -2.70 -16.01
C VAL A 28 12.94 -3.60 -16.96
N SER A 29 12.27 -4.60 -16.39
CA SER A 29 11.45 -5.55 -17.14
C SER A 29 10.05 -5.67 -16.54
N THR A 30 9.19 -6.39 -17.25
CA THR A 30 7.82 -6.70 -16.84
C THR A 30 7.76 -8.15 -16.37
N ALA A 31 7.43 -8.36 -15.10
CA ALA A 31 7.24 -9.68 -14.52
C ALA A 31 5.93 -9.71 -13.72
N ARG A 32 5.14 -10.77 -13.90
CA ARG A 32 3.91 -10.97 -13.15
C ARG A 32 4.21 -11.25 -11.68
N LYS A 33 3.57 -10.48 -10.80
CA LYS A 33 3.75 -10.57 -9.34
C LYS A 33 2.54 -11.15 -8.61
N LEU A 34 1.57 -11.67 -9.35
CA LEU A 34 0.37 -12.33 -8.83
C LEU A 34 0.27 -13.72 -9.45
N SER A 35 0.25 -14.76 -8.61
CA SER A 35 0.08 -16.16 -9.00
C SER A 35 -1.17 -16.74 -8.36
N VAL A 36 -1.87 -17.61 -9.07
CA VAL A 36 -3.13 -18.25 -8.62
C VAL A 36 -2.91 -19.75 -8.48
N PHE A 37 -3.41 -20.31 -7.38
CA PHE A 37 -3.52 -21.74 -7.13
C PHE A 37 -5.01 -22.06 -7.04
N GLU A 38 -5.55 -22.71 -8.06
CA GLU A 38 -6.98 -22.96 -8.18
C GLU A 38 -7.24 -24.46 -8.37
N ASN A 39 -8.09 -25.01 -7.52
CA ASN A 39 -8.80 -26.25 -7.81
C ASN A 39 -10.31 -25.94 -7.71
N PRO A 40 -11.01 -25.74 -8.84
CA PRO A 40 -12.38 -25.23 -8.83
C PRO A 40 -13.32 -26.06 -7.96
N GLY A 41 -14.08 -25.38 -7.10
CA GLY A 41 -15.01 -26.01 -6.16
C GLY A 41 -14.37 -26.55 -4.88
N GLU A 42 -13.05 -26.49 -4.76
CA GLU A 42 -12.33 -26.90 -3.54
C GLU A 42 -11.50 -25.76 -2.94
N ARG A 43 -10.65 -25.09 -3.73
CA ARG A 43 -9.75 -24.05 -3.21
C ARG A 43 -9.41 -23.00 -4.25
N MET A 44 -9.29 -21.76 -3.80
CA MET A 44 -8.77 -20.63 -4.58
C MET A 44 -7.79 -19.87 -3.69
N MET A 45 -6.53 -19.82 -4.08
CA MET A 45 -5.48 -19.10 -3.36
C MET A 45 -4.67 -18.22 -4.31
N VAL A 46 -4.19 -17.11 -3.79
CA VAL A 46 -3.43 -16.09 -4.52
C VAL A 46 -2.15 -15.80 -3.75
N LEU A 47 -1.03 -15.78 -4.47
CA LEU A 47 0.27 -15.38 -3.96
C LEU A 47 0.72 -14.12 -4.70
N MET A 48 1.03 -13.07 -3.95
CA MET A 48 1.66 -11.85 -4.46
C MET A 48 3.09 -11.75 -3.98
N THR A 49 3.99 -11.27 -4.83
CA THR A 49 5.42 -11.20 -4.54
C THR A 49 5.95 -9.77 -4.59
N ALA A 50 6.90 -9.45 -3.70
CA ALA A 50 7.71 -8.24 -3.75
C ALA A 50 9.11 -8.52 -3.18
N GLY A 51 10.09 -7.73 -3.61
CA GLY A 51 11.49 -7.89 -3.22
C GLY A 51 12.35 -8.34 -4.39
N ASN A 52 13.33 -9.21 -4.12
CA ASN A 52 14.23 -9.72 -5.15
C ASN A 52 13.49 -10.71 -6.07
N LEU A 53 13.55 -10.46 -7.39
CA LEU A 53 12.88 -11.27 -8.40
C LEU A 53 13.34 -12.73 -8.38
N SER A 54 14.65 -13.00 -8.32
CA SER A 54 15.17 -14.38 -8.35
C SER A 54 14.69 -15.17 -7.13
N ILE A 55 14.75 -14.56 -5.95
CA ILE A 55 14.24 -15.17 -4.70
C ILE A 55 12.74 -15.45 -4.82
N SER A 56 11.95 -14.48 -5.29
CA SER A 56 10.50 -14.66 -5.40
C SER A 56 10.10 -15.78 -6.38
N GLN A 57 10.84 -15.93 -7.49
CA GLN A 57 10.62 -16.99 -8.46
C GLN A 57 11.04 -18.35 -7.90
N ALA A 58 12.18 -18.42 -7.20
CA ALA A 58 12.64 -19.63 -6.52
C ALA A 58 11.65 -20.09 -5.44
N VAL A 59 11.10 -19.16 -4.65
CA VAL A 59 10.07 -19.47 -3.64
C VAL A 59 8.81 -20.01 -4.30
N ARG A 60 8.30 -19.35 -5.36
CA ARG A 60 7.12 -19.82 -6.11
C ARG A 60 7.33 -21.24 -6.66
N GLN A 61 8.52 -21.50 -7.21
CA GLN A 61 8.86 -22.83 -7.72
C GLN A 61 8.92 -23.86 -6.59
N THR A 62 9.56 -23.50 -5.47
CA THR A 62 9.67 -24.36 -4.28
C THR A 62 8.30 -24.73 -3.73
N ILE A 63 7.37 -23.78 -3.61
CA ILE A 63 5.98 -24.04 -3.15
C ILE A 63 5.31 -25.13 -4.00
N SER A 64 5.52 -25.10 -5.31
CA SER A 64 4.86 -26.02 -6.24
C SER A 64 5.32 -27.47 -6.10
N SER A 65 6.55 -27.68 -5.60
CA SER A 65 7.13 -29.00 -5.35
C SER A 65 7.28 -29.35 -3.87
N TYR A 66 6.90 -28.45 -2.95
CA TYR A 66 7.10 -28.63 -1.52
C TYR A 66 6.13 -29.70 -0.98
N VAL A 67 6.70 -30.65 -0.24
CA VAL A 67 5.96 -31.71 0.45
C VAL A 67 6.43 -31.71 1.91
N THR A 68 5.50 -31.56 2.84
CA THR A 68 5.80 -31.63 4.28
C THR A 68 6.14 -33.07 4.69
N GLN A 69 6.61 -33.26 5.92
CA GLN A 69 6.95 -34.60 6.45
C GLN A 69 5.76 -35.57 6.46
N ASP A 70 4.55 -35.05 6.63
CA ASP A 70 3.28 -35.78 6.61
C ASP A 70 2.69 -35.93 5.18
N GLY A 71 3.39 -35.49 4.13
CA GLY A 71 2.94 -35.61 2.74
C GLY A 71 2.00 -34.49 2.27
N THR A 72 1.77 -33.47 3.10
CA THR A 72 0.92 -32.33 2.78
C THR A 72 1.60 -31.38 1.80
N THR A 73 0.85 -30.91 0.81
CA THR A 73 1.29 -29.97 -0.22
C THR A 73 0.40 -28.73 -0.21
N ILE A 74 0.73 -27.71 -0.99
CA ILE A 74 -0.13 -26.54 -1.18
C ILE A 74 -1.54 -26.94 -1.68
N TRP A 75 -1.66 -28.06 -2.39
CA TRP A 75 -2.90 -28.59 -2.95
C TRP A 75 -3.68 -29.52 -2.03
N THR A 76 -3.08 -29.95 -0.91
CA THR A 76 -3.72 -30.85 0.06
C THR A 76 -3.79 -30.26 1.48
N ALA A 77 -3.23 -29.06 1.68
CA ALA A 77 -3.32 -28.34 2.94
C ALA A 77 -4.79 -28.23 3.40
N PRO A 78 -5.10 -28.59 4.66
CA PRO A 78 -6.49 -28.65 5.15
C PRO A 78 -7.05 -27.27 5.50
N THR A 79 -6.20 -26.28 5.74
CA THR A 79 -6.58 -24.90 6.07
C THR A 79 -5.65 -23.91 5.41
N MET A 80 -6.11 -22.68 5.25
CA MET A 80 -5.30 -21.57 4.76
C MET A 80 -4.09 -21.26 5.66
N TYR A 81 -4.15 -21.58 6.96
CA TYR A 81 -3.01 -21.46 7.87
C TYR A 81 -1.90 -22.47 7.53
N GLU A 82 -2.26 -23.74 7.31
CA GLU A 82 -1.28 -24.75 6.89
C GLU A 82 -0.70 -24.42 5.51
N ALA A 83 -1.52 -23.91 4.60
CA ALA A 83 -1.04 -23.41 3.30
C ALA A 83 -0.03 -22.24 3.49
N ALA A 84 -0.31 -21.27 4.37
CA ALA A 84 0.62 -20.18 4.69
C ALA A 84 1.91 -20.69 5.33
N ARG A 85 1.85 -21.73 6.17
CA ARG A 85 3.03 -22.39 6.75
C ARG A 85 3.90 -23.02 5.67
N ILE A 86 3.31 -23.70 4.68
CA ILE A 86 4.04 -24.25 3.52
C ILE A 86 4.75 -23.14 2.73
N VAL A 87 4.09 -22.00 2.51
CA VAL A 87 4.71 -20.84 1.87
C VAL A 87 5.89 -20.31 2.69
N GLY A 88 5.74 -20.21 4.02
CA GLY A 88 6.80 -19.80 4.94
C GLY A 88 8.01 -20.76 4.94
N GLU A 89 7.76 -22.08 4.90
CA GLU A 89 8.82 -23.07 4.79
C GLU A 89 9.53 -23.02 3.44
N ALA A 90 8.82 -22.75 2.35
CA ALA A 90 9.44 -22.53 1.05
C ALA A 90 10.38 -21.32 1.06
N VAL A 91 10.01 -20.23 1.74
CA VAL A 91 10.91 -19.07 1.95
C VAL A 91 12.17 -19.48 2.71
N ARG A 92 12.04 -20.27 3.78
CA ARG A 92 13.17 -20.76 4.58
C ARG A 92 14.10 -21.69 3.80
N SER A 93 13.54 -22.57 2.95
CA SER A 93 14.32 -23.43 2.07
C SER A 93 15.19 -22.62 1.11
N VAL A 94 14.60 -21.64 0.41
CA VAL A 94 15.35 -20.77 -0.51
C VAL A 94 16.38 -19.93 0.24
N HIS A 95 16.04 -19.42 1.43
CA HIS A 95 17.00 -18.72 2.28
C HIS A 95 18.21 -19.60 2.63
N LYS A 96 17.99 -20.87 2.98
CA LYS A 96 19.07 -21.80 3.32
C LYS A 96 20.02 -22.03 2.14
N GLU A 97 19.52 -22.00 0.90
CA GLU A 97 20.30 -22.25 -0.30
C GLU A 97 21.07 -21.02 -0.79
N ASP A 98 20.42 -19.85 -0.77
CA ASP A 98 20.90 -18.67 -1.50
C ASP A 98 21.42 -17.54 -0.60
N ALA A 99 20.95 -17.41 0.64
CA ALA A 99 21.21 -16.20 1.45
C ALA A 99 22.71 -15.96 1.72
N ALA A 100 23.48 -17.02 1.97
CA ALA A 100 24.92 -16.90 2.23
C ALA A 100 25.66 -16.35 0.99
N LYS A 101 25.37 -16.91 -0.20
CA LYS A 101 25.97 -16.47 -1.47
C LYS A 101 25.55 -15.06 -1.82
N LEU A 102 24.26 -14.72 -1.68
CA LEU A 102 23.78 -13.36 -1.91
C LEU A 102 24.53 -12.35 -1.04
N THR A 103 24.74 -12.69 0.23
CA THR A 103 25.50 -11.86 1.17
C THR A 103 26.96 -11.65 0.72
N GLU A 104 27.63 -12.69 0.21
CA GLU A 104 29.00 -12.58 -0.34
C GLU A 104 29.09 -11.58 -1.50
N PHE A 105 28.02 -11.44 -2.30
CA PHE A 105 27.92 -10.46 -3.39
C PHE A 105 27.28 -9.13 -2.95
N GLY A 106 27.07 -8.90 -1.65
CA GLY A 106 26.50 -7.66 -1.12
C GLY A 106 25.01 -7.46 -1.43
N VAL A 107 24.27 -8.55 -1.61
CA VAL A 107 22.82 -8.54 -1.87
C VAL A 107 22.08 -9.10 -0.66
N ASP A 108 21.15 -8.33 -0.12
CA ASP A 108 20.30 -8.78 0.98
C ASP A 108 19.25 -9.79 0.52
N PHE A 109 18.98 -10.80 1.35
CA PHE A 109 17.83 -11.68 1.17
C PHE A 109 16.54 -10.93 1.52
N ASN A 110 15.92 -10.31 0.51
CA ASN A 110 14.73 -9.48 0.68
C ASN A 110 13.55 -10.05 -0.11
N ILE A 111 12.53 -10.52 0.61
CA ILE A 111 11.26 -10.96 0.05
C ILE A 111 10.11 -10.63 1.01
N SER A 112 9.00 -10.20 0.44
CA SER A 112 7.73 -10.08 1.16
C SER A 112 6.62 -10.63 0.28
N LEU A 113 5.68 -11.32 0.90
CA LEU A 113 4.59 -11.99 0.19
C LEU A 113 3.26 -11.64 0.84
N ILE A 114 2.24 -11.49 -0.01
CA ILE A 114 0.85 -11.55 0.43
C ILE A 114 0.30 -12.89 -0.06
N PHE A 115 -0.29 -13.66 0.84
CA PHE A 115 -0.91 -14.94 0.50
C PHE A 115 -2.33 -14.94 1.03
N GLY A 116 -3.32 -15.19 0.19
CA GLY A 116 -4.71 -15.18 0.63
C GLY A 116 -5.60 -16.04 -0.25
N GLY A 117 -6.77 -16.39 0.25
CA GLY A 117 -7.64 -17.32 -0.44
C GLY A 117 -8.71 -17.92 0.45
N GLN A 118 -9.29 -19.00 -0.04
CA GLN A 118 -10.31 -19.79 0.62
C GLN A 118 -10.14 -21.28 0.26
N ILE A 119 -10.31 -22.15 1.25
CA ILE A 119 -10.30 -23.62 1.11
C ILE A 119 -11.63 -24.16 1.66
N GLY A 120 -12.38 -24.87 0.83
CA GLY A 120 -13.67 -25.45 1.15
C GLY A 120 -14.63 -24.43 1.77
N THR A 121 -15.11 -24.72 2.97
CA THR A 121 -16.03 -23.86 3.72
C THR A 121 -15.33 -22.90 4.70
N GLU A 122 -14.00 -22.81 4.66
CA GLU A 122 -13.27 -21.85 5.49
C GLU A 122 -13.65 -20.41 5.07
N ARG A 123 -13.54 -19.44 5.99
CA ARG A 123 -13.66 -18.03 5.62
C ARG A 123 -12.49 -17.61 4.73
N CYS A 124 -12.66 -16.55 3.96
CA CYS A 124 -11.54 -15.89 3.29
C CYS A 124 -10.47 -15.45 4.31
N ARG A 125 -9.21 -15.80 4.05
CA ARG A 125 -8.06 -15.44 4.89
C ARG A 125 -6.97 -14.80 4.05
N LEU A 126 -6.20 -13.92 4.69
CA LEU A 126 -5.14 -13.15 4.04
C LEU A 126 -3.96 -13.02 5.02
N PHE A 127 -2.77 -13.30 4.54
CA PHE A 127 -1.53 -13.35 5.31
C PHE A 127 -0.46 -12.46 4.68
N TYR A 128 0.36 -11.87 5.55
CA TYR A 128 1.62 -11.25 5.18
C TYR A 128 2.75 -12.18 5.60
N ILE A 129 3.58 -12.64 4.68
CA ILE A 129 4.76 -13.48 4.97
C ILE A 129 6.03 -12.62 4.86
N TYR A 130 6.85 -12.66 5.91
CA TYR A 130 8.11 -11.93 6.01
C TYR A 130 9.28 -12.74 5.42
N SER A 131 10.43 -12.09 5.17
CA SER A 131 11.67 -12.76 4.72
C SER A 131 12.13 -13.91 5.62
N ALA A 132 11.77 -13.88 6.92
CA ALA A 132 12.08 -14.95 7.87
C ALA A 132 11.13 -16.17 7.77
N GLY A 133 10.16 -16.14 6.84
CA GLY A 133 9.18 -17.19 6.62
C GLY A 133 8.10 -17.30 7.70
N ASN A 134 8.12 -16.45 8.73
CA ASN A 134 6.97 -16.26 9.61
C ASN A 134 5.94 -15.34 8.94
N PHE A 135 4.73 -15.29 9.49
CA PHE A 135 3.64 -14.52 8.91
C PHE A 135 2.67 -13.98 9.97
N ILE A 136 1.89 -12.98 9.59
CA ILE A 136 0.72 -12.48 10.32
C ILE A 136 -0.54 -12.60 9.46
N GLU A 137 -1.71 -12.58 10.08
CA GLU A 137 -3.02 -12.67 9.42
C GLU A 137 -3.80 -11.35 9.55
N SER A 138 -4.52 -10.98 8.50
CA SER A 138 -5.44 -9.84 8.51
C SER A 138 -6.65 -10.12 9.41
N HIS A 139 -7.07 -9.13 10.18
CA HIS A 139 -8.28 -9.17 11.00
C HIS A 139 -9.18 -7.98 10.63
N ASP A 140 -10.25 -7.72 11.39
CA ASP A 140 -11.19 -6.62 11.05
C ASP A 140 -10.57 -5.24 11.34
N GLU A 141 -9.65 -5.16 12.29
CA GLU A 141 -8.88 -3.94 12.62
C GLU A 141 -7.84 -3.60 11.55
N ASN A 142 -7.41 -4.60 10.78
CA ASN A 142 -6.48 -4.42 9.67
C ASN A 142 -6.86 -5.34 8.49
N PRO A 143 -7.82 -4.90 7.65
CA PRO A 143 -8.41 -5.72 6.60
C PRO A 143 -7.55 -5.81 5.33
N TYR A 144 -6.37 -5.20 5.28
CA TYR A 144 -5.53 -5.23 4.08
C TYR A 144 -4.04 -5.32 4.41
N PHE A 145 -3.27 -5.80 3.43
CA PHE A 145 -1.81 -5.76 3.45
C PHE A 145 -1.28 -5.14 2.18
N GLN A 146 -0.12 -4.48 2.31
CA GLN A 146 0.64 -3.93 1.19
C GLN A 146 2.08 -4.44 1.26
N ILE A 147 2.68 -4.73 0.11
CA ILE A 147 4.10 -5.08 -0.01
C ILE A 147 4.78 -4.23 -1.10
N GLY A 148 6.08 -4.00 -0.96
CA GLY A 148 6.85 -3.09 -1.82
C GLY A 148 6.67 -1.61 -1.44
N GLU A 149 6.44 -0.74 -2.42
CA GLU A 149 6.35 0.72 -2.31
C GLU A 149 4.98 1.18 -1.78
N ALA A 150 4.60 0.71 -0.60
CA ALA A 150 3.25 0.83 -0.04
C ALA A 150 2.84 2.24 0.42
N LYS A 151 3.80 3.14 0.68
CA LYS A 151 3.56 4.39 1.43
C LYS A 151 2.65 5.38 0.69
N TYR A 152 2.78 5.49 -0.63
CA TYR A 152 2.08 6.49 -1.44
C TYR A 152 0.57 6.20 -1.55
N GLY A 153 0.23 4.92 -1.73
CA GLY A 153 -1.15 4.47 -1.87
C GLY A 153 -1.88 4.21 -0.55
N LYS A 154 -1.18 4.20 0.60
CA LYS A 154 -1.76 3.87 1.90
C LYS A 154 -2.87 4.84 2.35
N PRO A 155 -2.75 6.18 2.23
CA PRO A 155 -3.71 7.11 2.83
C PRO A 155 -5.14 7.03 2.27
N ILE A 156 -5.35 6.51 1.06
CA ILE A 156 -6.70 6.30 0.53
C ILE A 156 -7.32 5.00 1.07
N LEU A 157 -6.49 3.96 1.26
CA LEU A 157 -6.92 2.70 1.86
C LEU A 157 -7.39 2.92 3.29
N ASP A 158 -6.61 3.65 4.09
CA ASP A 158 -6.94 4.00 5.49
C ASP A 158 -8.25 4.79 5.63
N ARG A 159 -8.68 5.51 4.59
CA ARG A 159 -9.89 6.35 4.62
C ARG A 159 -11.15 5.62 4.17
N VAL A 160 -11.02 4.56 3.38
CA VAL A 160 -12.15 3.99 2.62
C VAL A 160 -12.38 2.51 2.94
N ILE A 161 -11.31 1.74 3.18
CA ILE A 161 -11.42 0.29 3.34
C ILE A 161 -11.85 -0.05 4.76
N THR A 162 -12.95 -0.80 4.85
CA THR A 162 -13.49 -1.41 6.07
C THR A 162 -13.93 -2.84 5.74
N PRO A 163 -14.13 -3.74 6.72
CA PRO A 163 -14.59 -5.10 6.44
C PRO A 163 -15.89 -5.18 5.62
N GLN A 164 -16.78 -4.19 5.77
CA GLN A 164 -18.07 -4.10 5.08
C GLN A 164 -18.00 -3.45 3.69
N THR A 165 -16.83 -2.95 3.27
CA THR A 165 -16.66 -2.36 1.94
C THR A 165 -16.99 -3.39 0.85
N SER A 166 -17.74 -2.98 -0.18
CA SER A 166 -18.08 -3.84 -1.30
C SER A 166 -16.84 -4.23 -2.12
N LEU A 167 -16.89 -5.38 -2.81
CA LEU A 167 -15.78 -5.81 -3.69
C LEU A 167 -15.48 -4.77 -4.77
N ASP A 168 -16.51 -4.14 -5.34
CA ASP A 168 -16.35 -3.15 -6.40
C ASP A 168 -15.72 -1.85 -5.89
N ASP A 169 -16.11 -1.39 -4.69
CA ASP A 169 -15.51 -0.19 -4.09
C ASP A 169 -14.09 -0.44 -3.60
N ALA A 170 -13.80 -1.65 -3.09
CA ALA A 170 -12.43 -2.05 -2.76
C ALA A 170 -11.55 -2.13 -4.01
N ALA A 171 -12.05 -2.66 -5.13
CA ALA A 171 -11.33 -2.67 -6.41
C ALA A 171 -11.07 -1.24 -6.92
N LYS A 172 -12.06 -0.34 -6.85
CA LYS A 172 -11.86 1.09 -7.18
C LYS A 172 -10.80 1.72 -6.27
N CYS A 173 -10.88 1.49 -4.96
CA CYS A 173 -9.94 2.02 -3.98
C CYS A 173 -8.51 1.52 -4.24
N ALA A 174 -8.34 0.22 -4.57
CA ALA A 174 -7.06 -0.35 -4.96
C ALA A 174 -6.47 0.36 -6.21
N LEU A 175 -7.29 0.63 -7.22
CA LEU A 175 -6.86 1.34 -8.42
C LEU A 175 -6.49 2.81 -8.14
N VAL A 176 -7.22 3.51 -7.28
CA VAL A 176 -6.87 4.88 -6.84
C VAL A 176 -5.57 4.89 -6.03
N SER A 177 -5.40 3.89 -5.17
CA SER A 177 -4.17 3.66 -4.42
C SER A 177 -2.97 3.46 -5.36
N MET A 178 -3.15 2.65 -6.42
CA MET A 178 -2.15 2.42 -7.45
C MET A 178 -1.85 3.67 -8.29
N ASP A 179 -2.85 4.49 -8.66
CA ASP A 179 -2.61 5.74 -9.39
C ASP A 179 -1.70 6.70 -8.60
N SER A 180 -1.98 6.87 -7.30
CA SER A 180 -1.14 7.67 -6.41
C SER A 180 0.31 7.17 -6.40
N THR A 181 0.50 5.86 -6.31
CA THR A 181 1.83 5.25 -6.32
C THR A 181 2.54 5.39 -7.68
N LEU A 182 1.86 5.12 -8.79
CA LEU A 182 2.41 5.26 -10.15
C LEU A 182 2.88 6.68 -10.45
N ARG A 183 2.16 7.70 -9.94
CA ARG A 183 2.50 9.12 -10.14
C ARG A 183 3.71 9.55 -9.31
N SER A 184 3.91 8.93 -8.14
CA SER A 184 4.92 9.38 -7.17
C SER A 184 6.17 8.51 -7.12
N ASN A 185 6.14 7.30 -7.71
CA ASN A 185 7.30 6.41 -7.70
C ASN A 185 7.45 5.64 -9.02
N VAL A 186 8.53 5.94 -9.76
CA VAL A 186 8.89 5.30 -11.03
C VAL A 186 9.20 3.80 -10.91
N ALA A 187 9.47 3.32 -9.69
CA ALA A 187 9.74 1.93 -9.38
C ALA A 187 8.51 1.02 -9.54
N VAL A 188 7.32 1.62 -9.66
CA VAL A 188 6.04 0.93 -9.85
C VAL A 188 5.55 1.21 -11.27
N GLY A 189 4.95 0.23 -11.94
CA GLY A 189 4.56 0.41 -13.32
C GLY A 189 3.57 -0.61 -13.87
N LEU A 190 2.89 -0.19 -14.92
CA LEU A 190 1.97 -0.98 -15.73
C LEU A 190 2.71 -2.11 -16.50
N PRO A 191 1.98 -3.15 -16.95
CA PRO A 191 0.57 -3.45 -16.63
C PRO A 191 0.31 -3.80 -15.15
N LEU A 192 -0.97 -3.83 -14.77
CA LEU A 192 -1.44 -4.30 -13.45
C LEU A 192 -2.22 -5.59 -13.63
N ASP A 193 -2.16 -6.48 -12.65
CA ASP A 193 -3.06 -7.62 -12.55
C ASP A 193 -4.03 -7.36 -11.38
N LEU A 194 -5.33 -7.26 -11.69
CA LEU A 194 -6.42 -7.10 -10.73
C LEU A 194 -7.23 -8.40 -10.66
N LEU A 195 -7.37 -8.95 -9.46
CA LEU A 195 -8.17 -10.13 -9.16
C LEU A 195 -9.21 -9.77 -8.08
N VAL A 196 -10.48 -10.08 -8.36
CA VAL A 196 -11.58 -9.93 -7.40
C VAL A 196 -12.21 -11.30 -7.17
N TYR A 197 -12.28 -11.70 -5.91
CA TYR A 197 -12.78 -13.00 -5.49
C TYR A 197 -13.98 -12.85 -4.57
N GLU A 198 -15.05 -13.55 -4.91
CA GLU A 198 -16.27 -13.58 -4.12
C GLU A 198 -16.25 -14.76 -3.14
N ASN A 199 -16.57 -14.48 -1.87
CA ASN A 199 -16.57 -15.48 -0.81
C ASN A 199 -17.48 -16.66 -1.17
N GLY A 200 -16.96 -17.87 -1.04
CA GLY A 200 -17.66 -19.13 -1.32
C GLY A 200 -17.69 -19.53 -2.80
N SER A 201 -17.14 -18.72 -3.71
CA SER A 201 -17.15 -19.07 -5.14
C SER A 201 -16.18 -20.19 -5.51
N LEU A 202 -15.09 -20.35 -4.75
CA LEU A 202 -14.03 -21.37 -4.93
C LEU A 202 -13.52 -21.52 -6.37
N ALA A 203 -13.60 -20.45 -7.17
CA ALA A 203 -13.13 -20.39 -8.55
C ALA A 203 -12.80 -18.94 -8.92
N LEU A 204 -11.89 -18.75 -9.86
CA LEU A 204 -11.50 -17.44 -10.38
C LEU A 204 -12.50 -16.96 -11.43
N THR A 205 -13.31 -15.97 -11.07
CA THR A 205 -14.35 -15.42 -11.96
C THR A 205 -14.05 -14.02 -12.48
N ARG A 206 -13.27 -13.21 -11.74
CA ARG A 206 -12.98 -11.81 -12.10
C ARG A 206 -11.48 -11.54 -12.06
N PHE A 207 -10.86 -11.53 -13.24
CA PHE A 207 -9.46 -11.19 -13.45
C PHE A 207 -9.30 -10.26 -14.65
N VAL A 208 -8.45 -9.25 -14.53
CA VAL A 208 -8.11 -8.37 -15.66
C VAL A 208 -6.67 -7.89 -15.56
N THR A 209 -6.00 -7.85 -16.70
CA THR A 209 -4.72 -7.15 -16.85
C THR A 209 -4.99 -5.73 -17.38
N ILE A 210 -4.50 -4.72 -16.67
CA ILE A 210 -4.73 -3.30 -16.94
C ILE A 210 -3.44 -2.70 -17.48
N ASP A 211 -3.41 -2.41 -18.77
CA ASP A 211 -2.30 -1.73 -19.44
C ASP A 211 -2.54 -0.21 -19.50
N GLU A 212 -1.69 0.48 -20.26
CA GLU A 212 -1.79 1.93 -20.48
C GLU A 212 -3.04 2.32 -21.27
N GLN A 213 -3.59 1.41 -22.08
CA GLN A 213 -4.71 1.64 -22.99
C GLN A 213 -6.08 1.32 -22.34
N ASN A 214 -6.08 0.76 -21.14
CA ASN A 214 -7.31 0.42 -20.43
C ASN A 214 -8.19 1.65 -20.16
N GLN A 215 -9.33 1.73 -20.87
CA GLN A 215 -10.21 2.89 -20.83
C GLN A 215 -10.83 3.14 -19.44
N TYR A 216 -11.16 2.08 -18.70
CA TYR A 216 -11.74 2.22 -17.37
C TYR A 216 -10.74 2.88 -16.42
N PHE A 217 -9.50 2.38 -16.39
CA PHE A 217 -8.46 2.93 -15.53
C PHE A 217 -8.12 4.37 -15.91
N GLN A 218 -8.02 4.70 -17.21
CA GLN A 218 -7.82 6.08 -17.66
C GLN A 218 -8.94 7.02 -17.17
N ARG A 219 -10.21 6.64 -17.34
CA ARG A 219 -11.35 7.46 -16.88
C ARG A 219 -11.34 7.63 -15.37
N LEU A 220 -11.06 6.57 -14.61
CA LEU A 220 -10.97 6.62 -13.15
C LEU A 220 -9.88 7.62 -12.70
N ARG A 221 -8.70 7.58 -13.31
CA ARG A 221 -7.59 8.49 -12.99
C ARG A 221 -7.93 9.96 -13.28
N ILE A 222 -8.56 10.22 -14.43
CA ILE A 222 -8.98 11.57 -14.83
C ILE A 222 -10.04 12.10 -13.87
N ALA A 223 -11.10 11.32 -13.65
CA ALA A 223 -12.21 11.70 -12.78
C ALA A 223 -11.74 11.94 -11.35
N TRP A 224 -10.92 11.04 -10.80
CA TRP A 224 -10.36 11.18 -9.45
C TRP A 224 -9.52 12.45 -9.30
N GLY A 225 -8.62 12.73 -10.25
CA GLY A 225 -7.79 13.93 -10.22
C GLY A 225 -8.61 15.22 -10.30
N GLN A 226 -9.64 15.25 -11.13
CA GLN A 226 -10.55 16.41 -11.25
C GLN A 226 -11.35 16.64 -9.97
N GLN A 227 -11.91 15.59 -9.39
CA GLN A 227 -12.70 15.69 -8.15
C GLN A 227 -11.84 16.09 -6.96
N LEU A 228 -10.64 15.54 -6.83
CA LEU A 228 -9.72 15.92 -5.75
C LEU A 228 -9.33 17.41 -5.84
N LYS A 229 -9.09 17.90 -7.06
CA LYS A 229 -8.80 19.33 -7.29
C LYS A 229 -10.00 20.21 -6.93
N ALA A 230 -11.21 19.82 -7.35
CA ALA A 230 -12.43 20.58 -7.04
C ALA A 230 -12.70 20.63 -5.53
N VAL A 231 -12.52 19.50 -4.82
CA VAL A 231 -12.63 19.46 -3.35
C VAL A 231 -11.61 20.38 -2.70
N PHE A 232 -10.35 20.35 -3.16
CA PHE A 232 -9.29 21.23 -2.64
C PHE A 232 -9.59 22.72 -2.86
N GLU A 233 -10.03 23.09 -4.06
CA GLU A 233 -10.42 24.48 -4.38
C GLU A 233 -11.66 24.95 -3.60
N GLY A 234 -12.49 24.01 -3.15
CA GLY A 234 -13.64 24.29 -2.29
C GLY A 234 -13.30 24.45 -0.80
N ILE A 235 -12.07 24.17 -0.37
CA ILE A 235 -11.64 24.39 1.02
C ILE A 235 -11.35 25.88 1.21
N ASP A 236 -12.01 26.48 2.21
CA ASP A 236 -11.79 27.87 2.58
C ASP A 236 -10.31 28.17 2.84
N ALA A 237 -9.84 29.32 2.34
CA ALA A 237 -8.49 29.77 2.61
C ALA A 237 -8.29 29.99 4.13
N PRO A 238 -7.11 29.63 4.67
CA PRO A 238 -6.81 29.94 6.06
C PRO A 238 -6.83 31.46 6.28
N VAL A 239 -7.51 31.88 7.35
CA VAL A 239 -7.54 33.28 7.80
C VAL A 239 -6.38 33.50 8.76
N TRP A 240 -5.40 34.28 8.32
CA TRP A 240 -4.19 34.54 9.10
C TRP A 240 -4.38 35.64 10.16
N ASP A 241 -5.17 36.67 9.85
CA ASP A 241 -5.46 37.80 10.74
C ASP A 241 -6.96 37.86 11.04
N ALA A 242 -7.43 36.91 11.86
CA ALA A 242 -8.84 36.82 12.23
C ALA A 242 -9.11 37.60 13.52
N ALA A 243 -10.32 38.17 13.63
CA ALA A 243 -10.78 38.72 14.91
C ALA A 243 -10.84 37.61 15.97
N PRO A 244 -10.65 37.90 17.28
CA PRO A 244 -10.57 36.88 18.34
C PRO A 244 -11.75 35.93 18.45
N ALA A 245 -12.91 36.32 17.92
CA ALA A 245 -14.14 35.53 17.89
C ALA A 245 -14.20 34.47 16.77
N ILE A 246 -13.26 34.48 15.81
CA ILE A 246 -13.21 33.52 14.70
C ILE A 246 -12.16 32.46 15.03
N THR A 247 -12.59 31.24 15.32
CA THR A 247 -11.68 30.12 15.67
C THR A 247 -11.57 29.06 14.60
N ASP A 248 -12.57 28.93 13.73
CA ASP A 248 -12.75 27.72 12.91
C ASP A 248 -11.96 27.72 11.60
N LYS A 249 -11.43 28.88 11.19
CA LYS A 249 -10.67 29.07 9.94
C LYS A 249 -9.26 29.62 10.18
N VAL A 250 -8.79 29.63 11.43
CA VAL A 250 -7.49 30.20 11.78
C VAL A 250 -6.46 29.09 11.97
N PRO A 251 -5.29 29.15 11.32
CA PRO A 251 -4.21 28.18 11.53
C PRO A 251 -3.68 28.11 12.97
N SER A 252 -3.91 29.15 13.77
CA SER A 252 -3.48 29.25 15.16
C SER A 252 -4.50 30.02 15.99
N SER A 253 -5.22 29.33 16.88
CA SER A 253 -6.16 29.91 17.84
C SER A 253 -5.58 30.03 19.26
N ALA A 254 -4.46 29.37 19.54
CA ALA A 254 -3.78 29.39 20.84
C ALA A 254 -2.52 30.27 20.79
N ASN A 255 -2.26 31.02 21.87
CA ASN A 255 -1.02 31.77 22.10
C ASN A 255 0.19 30.83 22.32
N LEU A 256 0.57 30.07 21.30
CA LEU A 256 1.85 29.38 21.29
C LEU A 256 2.94 30.46 21.14
N HIS A 257 3.82 30.60 22.14
CA HIS A 257 4.94 31.55 22.14
C HIS A 257 6.03 31.23 21.09
N SER A 258 5.69 30.40 20.09
CA SER A 258 6.55 29.98 19.00
C SER A 258 6.77 31.15 18.04
N ARG A 259 7.91 31.83 18.19
CA ARG A 259 8.35 32.86 17.25
C ARG A 259 9.25 32.22 16.19
N PRO A 260 9.21 32.70 14.93
CA PRO A 260 10.15 32.24 13.92
C PRO A 260 11.59 32.51 14.40
N VAL A 261 12.47 31.54 14.25
CA VAL A 261 13.91 31.72 14.50
C VAL A 261 14.45 32.66 13.43
N ARG A 262 14.76 33.89 13.81
CA ARG A 262 15.34 34.90 12.89
C ARG A 262 16.85 34.88 13.04
N VAL A 263 17.55 34.65 11.93
CA VAL A 263 19.00 34.77 11.87
C VAL A 263 19.37 36.27 11.92
N PRO A 264 20.35 36.67 12.77
CA PRO A 264 20.75 38.07 12.87
C PRO A 264 21.39 38.56 11.56
N LEU A 265 21.26 39.86 11.29
CA LEU A 265 21.96 40.50 10.18
C LEU A 265 23.49 40.51 10.44
N PRO A 266 24.33 40.33 9.41
CA PRO A 266 25.77 40.48 9.53
C PRO A 266 26.15 41.88 10.03
N ALA A 267 27.28 41.98 10.73
CA ALA A 267 27.81 43.27 11.18
C ALA A 267 28.03 44.21 9.98
N GLY A 268 27.43 45.41 10.03
CA GLY A 268 27.51 46.42 8.96
C GLY A 268 26.26 46.52 8.07
N LEU A 269 25.30 45.61 8.20
CA LEU A 269 24.01 45.66 7.50
C LEU A 269 22.91 46.12 8.47
N ALA A 270 22.47 47.37 8.32
CA ALA A 270 21.33 47.90 9.06
C ALA A 270 20.01 47.53 8.35
N PRO A 271 18.97 47.11 9.10
CA PRO A 271 17.66 46.85 8.51
C PRO A 271 17.06 48.17 8.00
N LEU A 272 16.60 48.16 6.75
CA LEU A 272 15.96 49.32 6.11
C LEU A 272 14.56 49.62 6.69
N GLN A 273 13.91 48.61 7.28
CA GLN A 273 12.59 48.71 7.92
C GLN A 273 12.49 47.77 9.11
N ALA A 274 11.63 48.13 10.08
CA ALA A 274 11.26 47.22 11.16
C ALA A 274 10.52 45.99 10.61
N SER A 275 10.66 44.86 11.31
CA SER A 275 9.89 43.66 10.95
C SER A 275 8.40 43.93 11.16
N LYS A 276 7.60 43.66 10.14
CA LYS A 276 6.14 43.72 10.24
C LYS A 276 5.64 42.69 11.28
N PRO A 277 4.56 43.00 12.02
CA PRO A 277 3.93 42.05 12.92
C PRO A 277 3.49 40.81 12.14
N LEU A 278 3.51 39.65 12.79
CA LEU A 278 3.00 38.42 12.22
C LEU A 278 1.47 38.52 12.11
N GLN A 279 0.94 38.00 11.00
CA GLN A 279 -0.50 37.80 10.84
C GLN A 279 -0.89 36.56 11.66
N SER A 280 -0.89 36.70 12.99
CA SER A 280 -1.36 35.68 13.91
C SER A 280 -2.19 36.35 15.01
N LEU A 281 -3.21 35.63 15.48
CA LEU A 281 -4.07 36.02 16.60
C LEU A 281 -3.28 36.41 17.86
N ALA A 282 -2.03 35.96 17.98
CA ALA A 282 -1.17 36.13 19.14
C ALA A 282 -0.49 37.50 19.26
N GLU A 283 -0.53 38.34 18.23
CA GLU A 283 0.12 39.67 18.25
C GLU A 283 -0.87 40.85 18.21
N GLN A 284 -2.19 40.61 18.31
CA GLN A 284 -3.16 41.72 18.47
C GLN A 284 -3.00 42.34 19.87
N PRO A 285 -2.71 43.66 19.99
CA PRO A 285 -2.65 44.32 21.28
C PRO A 285 -4.02 44.22 21.95
N ALA A 286 -4.05 43.81 23.21
CA ALA A 286 -5.26 43.89 24.03
C ALA A 286 -5.75 45.34 23.97
N LEU A 287 -7.00 45.54 23.56
CA LEU A 287 -7.65 46.85 23.58
C LEU A 287 -7.44 47.48 24.97
N GLU A 288 -6.66 48.55 25.04
CA GLU A 288 -6.57 49.41 26.22
C GLU A 288 -7.99 49.89 26.53
N THR A 289 -8.55 49.38 27.61
CA THR A 289 -9.79 49.86 28.19
C THR A 289 -9.48 51.22 28.80
N GLN A 290 -9.83 52.29 28.08
CA GLN A 290 -9.80 53.65 28.61
C GLN A 290 -10.84 53.76 29.74
N HIS A 291 -10.37 54.19 30.92
CA HIS A 291 -11.20 54.78 31.98
C HIS A 291 -11.03 56.30 31.97
#